data_AF-A0A6M6JFS4-F1
#
_entry.id   AF-A0A6M6JFS4-F1
#
_cell.length_a   1.000
_cell.length_b   1.000
_cell.length_c   1.000
_cell.angle_alpha   90.00
_cell.angle_beta   90.00
_cell.angle_gamma   90.00
#
_symmetry.space_group_name_H-M   'P 1'
#
loop_
_entity.id
_entity.type
_entity.pdbx_description
1 polymer ?
#
loop_
_entity_poly.entity_id
_entity_poly.type
_entity_poly.pdbx_seq_one_letter_code
_entity_poly.pdbx_strand_id
1 'polypeptide(L)'
;MTDVDVRARRLPGIGWHYSIPAEDGAALSLVVEECGFRHLAVAVAGSDEPVRTVRLGEAQAATVAALLTGARLELLLDDEPESGAGGRRAPLAR
;
A
#
# COMPACT_ATOMS: atom_id res chain seq x y z
N MET A 1 4.55 13.31 -21.06
CA MET A 1 4.79 13.32 -19.61
C MET A 1 3.67 14.17 -19.04
N THR A 2 2.72 13.56 -18.36
CA THR A 2 1.56 14.29 -17.84
C THR A 2 2.00 14.94 -16.53
N ASP A 3 2.00 16.27 -16.48
CA ASP A 3 2.23 16.99 -15.23
C ASP A 3 1.05 16.71 -14.29
N VAL A 4 1.35 16.31 -13.06
CA VAL A 4 0.35 16.02 -12.01
C VAL A 4 0.48 17.07 -10.92
N ASP A 5 -0.62 17.76 -10.63
CA ASP A 5 -0.67 18.74 -9.55
C ASP A 5 -0.65 18.05 -8.18
N VAL A 6 0.50 18.09 -7.51
CA VAL A 6 0.65 17.60 -6.13
C VAL A 6 0.47 18.76 -5.16
N ARG A 7 -0.53 18.67 -4.27
CA ARG A 7 -0.70 19.63 -3.18
C ARG A 7 0.10 19.18 -1.97
N ALA A 8 1.04 20.00 -1.51
CA ALA A 8 1.84 19.74 -0.33
C ALA A 8 1.47 20.69 0.83
N ARG A 9 1.38 20.16 2.05
CA ARG A 9 1.13 20.90 3.29
C ARG A 9 2.04 20.39 4.39
N ARG A 10 2.68 21.31 5.12
CA ARG A 10 3.43 20.96 6.34
C ARG A 10 2.45 20.69 7.49
N LEU A 11 2.67 19.59 8.22
CA LEU A 11 1.99 19.25 9.47
C LEU A 11 2.99 19.42 10.63
N PRO A 12 2.88 20.50 11.44
CA PRO A 12 3.82 20.76 12.53
C PRO A 12 3.93 19.59 13.51
N GLY A 13 5.15 19.14 13.80
CA GLY A 13 5.42 18.03 14.73
C GLY A 13 5.08 16.63 14.19
N ILE A 14 4.59 16.52 12.95
CA ILE A 14 4.25 15.24 12.31
C ILE A 14 5.14 15.04 11.08
N GLY A 15 5.10 15.96 10.13
CA GLY A 15 5.80 15.82 8.86
C GLY A 15 5.12 16.55 7.71
N TRP A 16 4.98 15.91 6.57
CA TRP A 16 4.40 16.47 5.35
C TRP A 16 3.18 15.68 4.91
N HIS A 17 2.15 16.40 4.48
CA HIS A 17 0.98 15.84 3.81
C HIS A 17 1.01 16.19 2.33
N TYR A 18 0.88 15.18 1.49
CA TYR A 18 0.76 15.30 0.05
C TYR A 18 -0.61 14.77 -0.37
N SER A 19 -1.28 15.52 -1.24
CA SER A 19 -2.54 15.10 -1.84
C SER A 19 -2.42 15.13 -3.35
N ILE A 20 -2.77 14.02 -3.98
CA ILE A 20 -2.72 13.80 -5.42
C ILE A 20 -4.16 13.55 -5.89
N PRO A 21 -4.73 14.43 -6.74
CA PRO A 21 -6.04 14.19 -7.33
C PRO A 21 -6.03 12.88 -8.14
N ALA A 22 -7.07 12.08 -7.97
CA ALA A 22 -7.34 10.89 -8.75
C ALA A 22 -8.66 11.06 -9.52
N GLU A 23 -9.01 10.04 -10.32
CA GLU A 23 -10.29 10.02 -11.05
C GLU A 23 -11.49 10.03 -10.08
N ASP A 24 -12.66 10.38 -10.60
CA ASP A 24 -13.94 10.40 -9.87
C ASP A 24 -13.95 11.28 -8.60
N GLY A 25 -13.08 12.29 -8.56
CA GLY A 25 -12.95 13.20 -7.42
C GLY A 25 -12.24 12.56 -6.20
N ALA A 26 -11.72 11.35 -6.32
CA ALA A 26 -10.90 10.76 -5.28
C ALA A 26 -9.56 11.52 -5.14
N ALA A 27 -8.91 11.37 -3.98
CA ALA A 27 -7.58 11.90 -3.75
C ALA A 27 -6.74 10.87 -2.99
N LEU A 28 -5.54 10.60 -3.51
CA LEU A 28 -4.53 9.87 -2.77
C LEU A 28 -3.89 10.82 -1.77
N SER A 29 -3.95 10.47 -0.50
CA SER A 29 -3.34 11.23 0.59
C SER A 29 -2.14 10.46 1.13
N LEU A 30 -0.99 11.12 1.19
CA LEU A 30 0.26 10.57 1.71
C LEU A 30 0.75 11.46 2.85
N VAL A 31 0.96 10.90 4.03
CA VAL A 31 1.64 11.58 5.13
C VAL A 31 3.02 10.97 5.31
N VAL A 32 4.06 11.77 5.19
CA VAL A 32 5.44 11.38 5.48
C VAL A 32 5.81 11.97 6.83
N GLU A 33 5.98 11.12 7.83
CA GLU A 33 6.39 11.53 9.17
C GLU A 33 7.89 11.82 9.24
N GLU A 34 8.28 12.74 10.13
CA GLU A 34 9.70 13.09 10.36
C GLU A 34 10.53 11.92 10.87
N CYS A 35 9.91 10.98 11.59
CA CYS A 35 10.53 9.76 12.09
C CYS A 35 10.65 8.64 11.03
N GLY A 36 10.30 8.94 9.77
CA GLY A 36 10.56 8.05 8.63
C GLY A 36 9.40 7.13 8.26
N PHE A 37 8.31 7.07 9.03
CA PHE A 37 7.10 6.35 8.63
C PHE A 37 6.31 7.09 7.55
N ARG A 38 5.64 6.34 6.67
CA ARG A 38 4.79 6.91 5.63
C ARG A 38 3.39 6.30 5.73
N HIS A 39 2.37 7.12 5.81
CA HIS A 39 0.97 6.68 5.80
C HIS A 39 0.40 6.94 4.43
N LEU A 40 -0.10 5.88 3.79
CA LEU A 40 -0.82 5.95 2.53
C LEU A 40 -2.30 5.77 2.80
N ALA A 41 -3.11 6.73 2.38
CA ALA A 41 -4.55 6.71 2.55
C ALA A 41 -5.27 7.05 1.25
N VAL A 42 -6.34 6.33 0.95
CA VAL A 42 -7.26 6.70 -0.12
C VAL A 42 -8.42 7.46 0.51
N ALA A 43 -8.57 8.73 0.11
CA ALA A 43 -9.70 9.56 0.50
C ALA A 43 -10.63 9.74 -0.70
N VAL A 44 -11.94 9.68 -0.46
CA VAL A 44 -12.97 9.92 -1.47
C VAL A 44 -13.51 11.33 -1.26
N ALA A 45 -13.77 12.09 -2.33
CA ALA A 45 -14.37 13.41 -2.22
C ALA A 45 -15.65 13.39 -1.39
N GLY A 46 -15.74 14.31 -0.41
CA GLY A 46 -16.89 14.43 0.48
C GLY A 46 -16.86 13.52 1.72
N SER A 47 -15.82 12.71 1.91
CA SER A 47 -15.58 11.96 3.15
C SER A 47 -14.48 12.62 3.97
N ASP A 48 -14.77 12.91 5.24
CA ASP A 48 -13.76 13.41 6.20
C ASP A 48 -12.83 12.29 6.69
N GLU A 49 -13.25 11.03 6.56
CA GLU A 49 -12.44 9.86 6.92
C GLU A 49 -11.90 9.14 5.67
N PRO A 50 -10.62 8.73 5.68
CA PRO A 50 -10.08 7.90 4.61
C PRO A 50 -10.72 6.51 4.62
N VAL A 51 -10.98 5.95 3.44
CA VAL A 51 -11.55 4.60 3.28
C VAL A 51 -10.67 3.56 3.97
N ARG A 52 -9.35 3.76 3.89
CA ARG A 52 -8.36 2.98 4.62
C ARG A 52 -7.04 3.74 4.69
N THR A 53 -6.34 3.60 5.81
CA THR A 53 -4.95 4.07 5.98
C THR A 53 -4.03 2.87 6.15
N VAL A 54 -2.93 2.84 5.42
CA VAL A 54 -1.88 1.82 5.51
C VAL A 54 -0.58 2.51 5.91
N ARG A 55 0.04 2.03 7.00
CA ARG A 55 1.36 2.49 7.43
C ARG A 55 2.44 1.68 6.75
N LEU A 56 3.35 2.36 6.10
CA LEU A 56 4.51 1.80 5.41
C LEU A 56 5.79 2.23 6.16
N GLY A 57 6.68 1.27 6.36
CA GLY A 57 8.06 1.55 6.72
C GLY A 57 8.83 2.07 5.51
N GLU A 58 10.09 2.45 5.72
CA GLU A 58 10.95 3.01 4.69
C GLU A 58 11.15 2.05 3.51
N ALA A 59 11.46 0.78 3.79
CA ALA A 59 11.66 -0.24 2.77
C ALA A 59 10.38 -0.48 1.94
N GLN A 60 9.22 -0.64 2.58
CA GLN A 60 7.96 -0.86 1.88
C GLN A 60 7.59 0.33 0.98
N ALA A 61 7.79 1.55 1.47
CA ALA A 61 7.52 2.75 0.68
C ALA A 61 8.46 2.88 -0.53
N ALA A 62 9.75 2.54 -0.37
CA ALA A 62 10.69 2.51 -1.48
C ALA A 62 10.29 1.48 -2.54
N THR A 63 9.85 0.29 -2.12
CA THR A 63 9.32 -0.74 -3.03
C THR A 63 8.09 -0.25 -3.80
N VAL A 64 7.12 0.38 -3.13
CA VAL A 64 5.92 0.93 -3.79
C VAL A 64 6.30 2.00 -4.81
N ALA A 65 7.22 2.92 -4.46
CA ALA A 65 7.70 3.94 -5.39
C ALA A 65 8.35 3.31 -6.63
N ALA A 66 9.22 2.30 -6.43
CA ALA A 66 9.88 1.61 -7.52
C ALA A 66 8.87 0.94 -8.47
N LEU A 67 7.86 0.26 -7.93
CA LEU A 67 6.77 -0.35 -8.71
C LEU A 67 5.99 0.71 -9.53
N LEU A 68 5.63 1.84 -8.91
CA LEU A 68 4.89 2.92 -9.59
C LEU A 68 5.71 3.61 -10.69
N THR A 69 7.03 3.69 -10.52
CA THR A 69 7.93 4.24 -11.55
C THR A 69 8.25 3.24 -12.68
N GLY A 70 7.74 2.00 -12.61
CA GLY A 70 8.04 0.95 -13.58
C GLY A 70 9.48 0.47 -13.52
N ALA A 71 10.17 0.65 -12.39
CA ALA A 71 11.52 0.15 -12.20
C ALA A 71 11.52 -1.39 -12.26
N ARG A 72 12.61 -1.97 -12.77
CA ARG A 72 12.76 -3.44 -12.82
C ARG A 72 13.03 -3.96 -11.42
N LEU A 73 12.04 -4.60 -10.80
CA LEU A 73 12.21 -5.35 -9.56
C LEU A 73 12.37 -6.84 -9.83
N GLU A 74 13.23 -7.49 -9.06
CA GLU A 74 13.26 -8.94 -8.94
C GLU A 74 12.30 -9.33 -7.82
N LEU A 75 11.22 -10.02 -8.18
CA LEU A 75 10.22 -10.52 -7.23
C LEU A 75 10.61 -11.94 -6.83
N LEU A 76 10.94 -12.13 -5.56
CA LEU A 76 11.06 -13.45 -4.97
C LEU A 76 9.64 -13.86 -4.55
N LEU A 77 9.04 -14.80 -5.29
CA LEU A 77 7.77 -15.40 -4.92
C LEU A 77 8.08 -16.57 -3.97
N ASP A 78 7.48 -16.56 -2.79
CA ASP A 78 7.46 -17.74 -1.93
C ASP A 78 6.40 -18.70 -2.51
N ASP A 79 6.84 -19.83 -3.07
CA ASP A 79 5.93 -20.93 -3.39
C ASP A 79 5.39 -21.49 -2.05
N GLU A 80 4.11 -21.29 -1.77
CA GLU A 80 3.47 -22.04 -0.67
C GLU A 80 3.54 -23.54 -1.00
N PRO A 81 4.04 -24.39 -0.09
CA PRO A 81 4.06 -25.81 -0.36
C PRO A 81 2.62 -26.33 -0.43
N GLU A 82 2.29 -26.97 -1.56
CA GLU A 82 1.05 -27.75 -1.70
C GLU A 82 0.89 -28.65 -0.47
N SER A 83 -0.14 -28.40 0.33
CA SER A 83 -0.52 -29.25 1.45
C SER A 83 -1.08 -30.57 0.92
N GLY A 84 -0.18 -31.43 0.44
CA GLY A 84 -0.45 -32.82 0.10
C GLY A 84 -0.64 -33.65 1.37
N ALA A 85 -1.88 -33.72 1.86
CA ALA A 85 -2.29 -34.70 2.88
C ALA A 85 -3.24 -35.74 2.25
N GLY A 86 -2.68 -36.57 1.35
CA GLY A 86 -3.27 -37.85 0.97
C GLY A 86 -2.69 -38.97 1.83
N GLY A 87 -3.51 -39.59 2.70
CA GLY A 87 -3.05 -40.66 3.60
C GLY A 87 -4.15 -41.54 4.21
N ARG A 88 -4.73 -42.41 3.36
CA ARG A 88 -5.59 -43.59 3.61
C ARG A 88 -5.70 -44.10 5.07
N ARG A 89 -6.94 -44.32 5.56
CA ARG A 89 -7.29 -45.42 6.47
C ARG A 89 -8.59 -46.12 6.02
N ALA A 90 -8.51 -47.46 5.99
CA ALA A 90 -9.46 -48.42 5.43
C ALA A 90 -10.83 -48.46 6.14
N PRO A 91 -11.90 -49.01 5.51
CA PRO A 91 -13.21 -49.13 6.13
C PRO A 91 -13.24 -50.25 7.18
N LEU A 92 -13.81 -49.98 8.36
CA LEU A 92 -14.13 -50.97 9.37
C LEU A 92 -15.48 -51.62 9.00
N ALA A 93 -15.48 -52.92 8.76
CA ALA A 93 -16.66 -53.73 8.42
C ALA A 93 -17.67 -53.77 9.59
N ARG A 94 -18.96 -53.90 9.26
CA ARG A 94 -20.06 -54.18 10.20
C ARG A 94 -20.24 -55.67 10.39
#